data_AF-A0A5C8MV08-F1
#
_entry.id   AF-A0A5C8MV08-F1
#
_cell.length_a   1.000
_cell.length_b   1.000
_cell.length_c   1.000
_cell.angle_alpha   90.00
_cell.angle_beta   90.00
_cell.angle_gamma   90.00
#
_symmetry.space_group_name_H-M   'P 1'
#
loop_
_entity.id
_entity.type
_entity.pdbx_description
1 polymer ?
#
loop_
_entity_poly.entity_id
_entity_poly.type
_entity_poly.pdbx_seq_one_letter_code
_entity_poly.pdbx_strand_id
1 'polypeptide(L)'
;LREISGLNLLPIETTLERKKTTVLSEGILTFAGERFFVKGYEIHMGRSQPLDGNIPFIHVQGRAEGAKSKDERVIGTYFHDLFHNDAFREALLNKIRREKGLAPIYGRQSFRTIREQAFDRLADHVKRHVRIEEIEEKMHVFRKGDV
;
A
#
# COMPACT_ATOMS: atom_id res chain seq x y z
N LEU A 1 -19.86 -13.00 21.10
CA LEU A 1 -18.78 -12.82 20.10
C LEU A 1 -17.48 -13.24 20.75
N ARG A 2 -16.55 -13.85 20.01
CA ARG A 2 -15.20 -14.12 20.54
C ARG A 2 -14.39 -12.86 20.33
N GLU A 3 -13.93 -12.26 21.40
CA GLU A 3 -13.09 -11.06 21.41
C GLU A 3 -11.72 -11.41 21.95
N ILE A 4 -10.70 -10.69 21.48
CA ILE A 4 -9.31 -10.87 21.90
C ILE A 4 -8.73 -9.48 22.07
N SER A 5 -8.08 -9.23 23.21
CA SER A 5 -7.36 -7.99 23.44
C SER A 5 -6.15 -7.89 22.49
N GLY A 6 -6.03 -6.76 21.80
CA GLY A 6 -4.83 -6.42 21.05
C GLY A 6 -3.70 -5.93 21.95
N LEU A 7 -2.62 -5.45 21.34
CA LEU A 7 -1.49 -4.85 22.06
C LEU A 7 -1.81 -3.45 22.64
N ASN A 8 -2.99 -2.89 22.34
CA ASN A 8 -3.44 -1.58 22.81
C ASN A 8 -2.48 -0.42 22.48
N LEU A 9 -1.79 -0.50 21.33
CA LEU A 9 -0.86 0.54 20.87
C LEU A 9 -1.56 1.72 20.17
N LEU A 10 -2.79 1.50 19.69
CA LEU A 10 -3.62 2.50 19.04
C LEU A 10 -5.04 2.42 19.65
N PRO A 11 -5.73 3.56 19.83
CA PRO A 11 -7.09 3.61 20.33
C PRO A 11 -8.07 3.22 19.21
N ILE A 12 -8.07 1.94 18.83
CA ILE A 12 -8.94 1.38 17.78
C ILE A 12 -9.50 0.03 18.20
N GLU A 13 -10.69 -0.27 17.73
CA GLU A 13 -11.29 -1.61 17.76
C GLU A 13 -11.47 -2.13 16.34
N THR A 14 -11.31 -3.43 16.13
CA THR A 14 -11.46 -4.03 14.79
C THR A 14 -12.43 -5.19 14.82
N THR A 15 -13.47 -5.11 14.00
CA THR A 15 -14.43 -6.18 13.80
C THR A 15 -14.14 -6.89 12.48
N LEU A 16 -14.01 -8.22 12.48
CA LEU A 16 -13.94 -9.00 11.24
C LEU A 16 -15.34 -9.10 10.62
N GLU A 17 -15.52 -8.53 9.44
CA GLU A 17 -16.77 -8.58 8.68
C GLU A 17 -16.78 -9.74 7.67
N ARG A 18 -17.98 -10.12 7.19
CA ARG A 18 -18.11 -11.15 6.15
C ARG A 18 -17.71 -10.66 4.76
N LYS A 19 -17.91 -9.37 4.51
CA LYS A 19 -17.61 -8.77 3.20
C LYS A 19 -16.16 -8.33 3.18
N LYS A 20 -15.47 -8.70 2.11
CA LYS A 20 -14.10 -8.27 1.84
C LYS A 20 -14.11 -6.96 1.05
N THR A 21 -13.39 -5.95 1.54
CA THR A 21 -13.05 -4.75 0.78
C THR A 21 -11.92 -5.08 -0.17
N THR A 22 -12.06 -4.71 -1.45
CA THR A 22 -11.04 -4.84 -2.51
C THR A 22 -11.21 -3.66 -3.45
N VAL A 23 -10.58 -2.53 -3.12
CA VAL A 23 -10.75 -1.27 -3.87
C VAL A 23 -9.40 -0.59 -4.11
N LEU A 24 -9.26 0.06 -5.25
CA LEU A 24 -8.18 1.03 -5.45
C LEU A 24 -8.51 2.29 -4.67
N SER A 25 -7.52 2.83 -3.98
CA SER A 25 -7.71 3.96 -3.07
C SER A 25 -6.64 5.02 -3.30
N GLU A 26 -7.06 6.28 -3.15
CA GLU A 26 -6.18 7.43 -3.14
C GLU A 26 -6.61 8.40 -2.05
N GLY A 27 -5.63 9.10 -1.47
CA GLY A 27 -5.90 9.93 -0.31
C GLY A 27 -4.77 10.89 0.03
N ILE A 28 -5.04 11.69 1.06
CA ILE A 28 -4.05 12.60 1.64
C ILE A 28 -3.60 12.03 2.98
N LEU A 29 -2.33 11.63 3.03
CA LEU A 29 -1.64 11.20 4.22
C LEU A 29 -0.99 12.40 4.90
N THR A 30 -1.07 12.46 6.23
CA THR A 30 -0.36 13.48 7.01
C THR A 30 0.70 12.82 7.88
N PHE A 31 1.96 13.24 7.78
CA PHE A 31 3.09 12.69 8.55
C PHE A 31 4.17 13.74 8.75
N ALA A 32 4.73 13.81 9.96
CA ALA A 32 5.75 14.79 10.35
C ALA A 32 5.37 16.25 10.07
N GLY A 33 4.07 16.59 10.13
CA GLY A 33 3.55 17.92 9.80
C GLY A 33 3.39 18.19 8.30
N GLU A 34 3.76 17.25 7.43
CA GLU A 34 3.65 17.35 5.98
C GLU A 34 2.46 16.55 5.45
N ARG A 35 1.99 16.91 4.25
CA ARG A 35 0.87 16.24 3.56
C ARG A 35 1.37 15.59 2.27
N PHE A 36 1.02 14.33 2.08
CA PHE A 36 1.41 13.53 0.92
C PHE A 36 0.17 13.01 0.22
N PHE A 37 0.09 13.22 -1.09
CA PHE A 37 -0.87 12.49 -1.91
C PHE A 37 -0.35 11.07 -2.12
N VAL A 38 -1.17 10.08 -1.77
CA VAL A 38 -0.81 8.66 -1.84
C VAL A 38 -1.82 7.87 -2.65
N LYS A 39 -1.31 6.89 -3.41
CA LYS A 39 -2.10 5.91 -4.16
C LYS A 39 -1.76 4.51 -3.70
N GLY A 40 -2.75 3.64 -3.71
CA GLY A 40 -2.65 2.26 -3.27
C GLY A 40 -3.98 1.55 -3.40
N TYR A 41 -4.23 0.61 -2.49
CA TYR A 41 -5.46 -0.16 -2.48
C TYR A 41 -5.78 -0.68 -1.08
N GLU A 42 -7.02 -1.06 -0.85
CA GLU A 42 -7.50 -1.68 0.39
C GLU A 42 -7.96 -3.11 0.11
N ILE A 43 -7.36 -4.10 0.78
CA ILE A 43 -7.74 -5.52 0.71
C ILE A 43 -7.87 -6.10 2.11
N HIS A 44 -9.05 -6.03 2.71
CA HIS A 44 -9.25 -6.46 4.10
C HIS A 44 -10.71 -6.88 4.38
N MET A 45 -10.89 -7.67 5.42
CA MET A 45 -12.21 -7.98 6.01
C MET A 45 -12.41 -7.32 7.38
N GLY A 46 -11.34 -6.85 8.00
CA GLY A 46 -11.42 -6.12 9.26
C GLY A 46 -11.93 -4.71 9.04
N ARG A 47 -12.88 -4.25 9.85
CA ARG A 47 -13.30 -2.86 9.91
C ARG A 47 -12.83 -2.28 11.22
N SER A 48 -11.86 -1.38 11.14
CA SER A 48 -11.33 -0.68 12.32
C SER A 48 -12.12 0.59 12.58
N GLN A 49 -12.59 0.76 13.81
CA GLN A 49 -13.29 1.93 14.28
C GLN A 49 -12.39 2.71 15.25
N PRO A 50 -12.24 4.03 15.07
CA PRO A 50 -11.46 4.85 15.98
C PRO A 50 -12.18 4.99 17.32
N LEU A 51 -11.43 4.92 18.41
CA LEU A 51 -11.86 5.32 19.76
C LEU A 51 -11.35 6.73 20.08
N ASP A 52 -11.69 7.22 21.27
CA ASP A 52 -11.26 8.54 21.75
C ASP A 52 -9.74 8.70 21.72
N GLY A 53 -9.27 9.84 21.23
CA GLY A 53 -7.85 10.15 21.08
C GLY A 53 -7.20 9.56 19.81
N ASN A 54 -7.97 8.90 18.93
CA ASN A 54 -7.47 8.46 17.63
C ASN A 54 -7.06 9.64 16.74
N ILE A 55 -5.91 9.51 16.09
CA ILE A 55 -5.44 10.45 15.07
C ILE A 55 -5.42 9.70 13.74
N PRO A 56 -6.23 10.11 12.74
CA PRO A 56 -6.24 9.45 11.45
C PRO A 56 -4.89 9.59 10.74
N PHE A 57 -4.49 8.56 10.02
CA PHE A 57 -3.23 8.56 9.28
C PHE A 57 -3.42 9.09 7.85
N ILE A 58 -4.49 8.66 7.19
CA ILE A 58 -4.82 8.99 5.80
C ILE A 58 -6.27 9.47 5.75
N HIS A 59 -6.56 10.44 4.88
CA HIS A 59 -7.92 10.77 4.48
C HIS A 59 -8.15 10.30 3.03
N VAL A 60 -8.95 9.25 2.87
CA VAL A 60 -9.31 8.63 1.58
C VAL A 60 -10.71 9.08 1.22
N GLN A 61 -10.86 9.88 0.14
CA GLN A 61 -12.17 10.35 -0.33
C GLN A 61 -13.06 10.96 0.78
N GLY A 62 -12.48 11.77 1.67
CA GLY A 62 -13.20 12.40 2.78
C GLY A 62 -13.46 11.50 4.00
N ARG A 63 -13.08 10.21 3.93
CA ARG A 63 -13.10 9.26 5.06
C ARG A 63 -11.74 9.21 5.75
N ALA A 64 -11.73 9.20 7.07
CA ALA A 64 -10.56 8.86 7.88
C ALA A 64 -10.20 7.37 7.70
N GLU A 65 -8.93 7.10 7.43
CA GLU A 65 -8.36 5.76 7.26
C GLU A 65 -7.08 5.65 8.10
N GLY A 66 -6.93 4.48 8.74
CA GLY A 66 -5.81 4.21 9.61
C GLY A 66 -5.80 5.05 10.89
N ALA A 67 -4.75 4.86 11.66
CA ALA A 67 -4.53 5.47 12.95
C ALA A 67 -3.03 5.64 13.19
N LYS A 68 -2.65 6.69 13.91
CA LYS A 68 -1.26 6.90 14.34
C LYS A 68 -1.18 7.41 15.77
N SER A 69 -0.10 7.07 16.46
CA SER A 69 0.26 7.68 17.74
C SER A 69 0.67 9.15 17.56
N LYS A 70 0.61 9.94 18.63
CA LYS A 70 1.00 11.37 18.62
C LYS A 70 2.45 11.61 18.19
N ASP A 71 3.35 10.69 18.54
CA ASP A 71 4.76 10.71 18.16
C ASP A 71 5.05 10.04 16.81
N GLU A 72 4.00 9.53 16.15
CA GLU A 72 4.03 8.86 14.85
C GLU A 72 4.97 7.64 14.79
N ARG A 73 5.22 7.00 15.95
CA ARG A 73 5.99 5.76 16.05
C ARG A 73 5.16 4.51 15.85
N VAL A 74 3.86 4.59 16.13
CA VAL A 74 2.90 3.52 15.88
C VAL A 74 1.94 4.01 14.80
N ILE A 75 1.84 3.27 13.72
CA ILE A 75 0.97 3.57 12.58
C ILE A 75 0.27 2.28 12.16
N GLY A 76 -1.05 2.34 12.03
CA GLY A 76 -1.88 1.26 11.47
C GLY A 76 -2.68 1.79 10.29
N THR A 77 -2.74 1.04 9.20
CA THR A 77 -3.50 1.38 8.00
C THR A 77 -3.79 0.11 7.19
N TYR A 78 -4.95 0.07 6.54
CA TYR A 78 -5.30 -0.94 5.54
C TYR A 78 -4.79 -0.58 4.14
N PHE A 79 -4.19 0.59 3.98
CA PHE A 79 -3.74 1.11 2.71
C PHE A 79 -2.46 0.42 2.27
N HIS A 80 -2.59 -0.56 1.38
CA HIS A 80 -1.49 -1.26 0.76
C HIS A 80 -0.77 -0.36 -0.25
N ASP A 81 0.43 -0.78 -0.68
CA ASP A 81 1.29 -0.04 -1.60
C ASP A 81 1.74 1.33 -1.09
N LEU A 82 1.56 1.61 0.20
CA LEU A 82 1.89 2.90 0.77
C LEU A 82 3.34 3.32 0.50
N PHE A 83 4.28 2.39 0.63
CA PHE A 83 5.70 2.64 0.38
C PHE A 83 6.08 2.70 -1.11
N HIS A 84 5.16 2.49 -2.04
CA HIS A 84 5.37 2.79 -3.46
C HIS A 84 5.27 4.30 -3.74
N ASN A 85 4.74 5.08 -2.78
CA ASN A 85 4.65 6.53 -2.87
C ASN A 85 6.00 7.15 -2.45
N ASP A 86 6.81 7.50 -3.45
CA ASP A 86 8.21 7.90 -3.28
C ASP A 86 8.38 9.06 -2.28
N ALA A 87 7.55 10.10 -2.37
CA ALA A 87 7.63 11.28 -1.48
C ALA A 87 7.39 10.92 0.00
N PHE A 88 6.33 10.15 0.28
CA PHE A 88 6.04 9.71 1.65
C PHE A 88 7.15 8.78 2.18
N ARG A 89 7.61 7.83 1.35
CA ARG A 89 8.67 6.90 1.73
C ARG A 89 9.98 7.63 2.03
N GLU A 90 10.33 8.65 1.24
CA GLU A 90 11.51 9.49 1.49
C GLU A 90 11.38 10.24 2.82
N ALA A 91 10.24 10.88 3.09
CA ALA A 91 9.98 11.58 4.34
C ALA A 91 10.04 10.64 5.57
N LEU A 92 9.42 9.46 5.49
CA LEU A 92 9.48 8.43 6.54
C LEU A 92 10.92 8.01 6.85
N LEU A 93 11.68 7.65 5.81
CA LEU A 93 13.06 7.21 5.97
C LEU A 93 13.94 8.34 6.52
N ASN A 94 13.75 9.57 6.05
CA ASN A 94 14.53 10.72 6.52
C ASN A 94 14.19 11.12 7.96
N LYS A 95 12.94 10.94 8.42
CA LYS A 95 12.60 11.06 9.85
C LYS A 95 13.40 10.05 10.69
N ILE A 96 13.40 8.77 10.28
CA ILE A 96 14.14 7.71 10.99
C ILE A 96 15.65 7.99 10.97
N ARG A 97 16.20 8.45 9.85
CA ARG A 97 17.62 8.79 9.73
C ARG A 97 18.01 9.93 10.67
N ARG A 98 17.21 10.99 10.72
CA ARG A 98 17.42 12.11 11.63
C ARG A 98 17.40 11.68 13.10
N GLU A 99 16.44 10.83 13.49
CA GLU A 99 16.39 10.27 14.86
C GLU A 99 17.62 9.42 15.22
N LYS A 100 18.30 8.86 14.22
CA LYS A 100 19.54 8.09 14.38
C LYS A 100 20.82 8.91 14.17
N GLY A 101 20.73 10.24 13.98
CA GLY A 101 21.89 11.09 13.72
C GLY A 101 22.52 10.89 12.32
N LEU A 102 21.78 10.31 11.37
CA LEU A 102 22.22 10.09 9.99
C LEU A 102 21.75 11.23 9.09
N ALA A 103 22.62 11.66 8.16
CA ALA A 103 22.27 12.65 7.14
C ALA A 103 21.09 12.18 6.28
N PRO A 104 20.16 13.04 5.83
CA PRO A 104 19.05 12.64 4.96
C PRO A 104 19.54 12.12 3.59
N ILE A 105 18.69 11.35 2.91
CA ILE A 105 18.90 10.87 1.53
C ILE A 105 17.82 11.48 0.65
N TYR A 106 18.21 11.95 -0.53
CA TYR A 106 17.32 12.52 -1.54
C TYR A 106 17.59 11.92 -2.91
N GLY A 107 16.67 12.14 -3.85
CA GLY A 107 16.91 11.88 -5.28
C GLY A 107 17.00 10.40 -5.62
N ARG A 108 16.34 9.53 -4.85
CA ARG A 108 16.20 8.12 -5.22
C ARG A 108 15.42 8.02 -6.53
N GLN A 109 15.84 7.10 -7.40
CA GLN A 109 15.09 6.80 -8.61
C GLN A 109 13.68 6.33 -8.25
N SER A 110 12.70 6.75 -9.07
CA SER A 110 11.30 6.40 -8.82
C SER A 110 11.13 4.89 -8.76
N PHE A 111 10.45 4.41 -7.72
CA PHE A 111 10.14 2.99 -7.59
C PHE A 111 9.29 2.50 -8.75
N ARG A 112 8.34 3.31 -9.22
CA ARG A 112 7.51 2.97 -10.37
C ARG A 112 8.40 2.70 -11.58
N THR A 113 9.33 3.60 -11.89
CA THR A 113 10.26 3.43 -13.01
C THR A 113 11.11 2.17 -12.88
N ILE A 114 11.69 1.91 -11.70
CA ILE A 114 12.48 0.69 -11.46
C ILE A 114 11.64 -0.57 -11.68
N ARG A 115 10.38 -0.54 -11.21
CA ARG A 115 9.47 -1.67 -11.30
C ARG A 115 9.05 -1.95 -12.74
N GLU A 116 8.67 -0.92 -13.50
CA GLU A 116 8.34 -1.08 -14.93
C GLU A 116 9.53 -1.64 -15.72
N GLN A 117 10.73 -1.09 -15.49
CA GLN A 117 11.95 -1.62 -16.10
C GLN A 117 12.21 -3.09 -15.74
N ALA A 118 11.87 -3.51 -14.52
CA ALA A 118 12.00 -4.92 -14.12
C ALA A 118 10.99 -5.82 -14.84
N PHE A 119 9.76 -5.34 -15.04
CA PHE A 119 8.75 -6.06 -15.82
C PHE A 119 9.13 -6.15 -17.29
N ASP A 120 9.64 -5.08 -17.89
CA ASP A 120 10.12 -5.09 -19.27
C ASP A 120 11.24 -6.11 -19.46
N ARG A 121 12.22 -6.13 -18.55
CA ARG A 121 13.31 -7.14 -18.60
C ARG A 121 12.78 -8.57 -18.51
N LEU A 122 11.78 -8.82 -17.66
CA LEU A 122 11.17 -10.14 -17.54
C LEU A 122 10.39 -10.51 -18.81
N ALA A 123 9.59 -9.58 -19.33
CA ALA A 123 8.82 -9.77 -20.56
C ALA A 123 9.74 -10.08 -21.74
N ASP A 124 10.84 -9.35 -21.90
CA ASP A 124 11.84 -9.59 -22.93
C ASP A 124 12.51 -10.95 -22.78
N HIS A 125 12.80 -11.36 -21.53
CA HIS A 125 13.36 -12.68 -21.28
C HIS A 125 12.40 -13.79 -21.67
N VAL A 126 11.11 -13.66 -21.33
CA VAL A 126 10.07 -14.63 -21.68
C VAL A 126 9.90 -14.70 -23.21
N LYS A 127 9.74 -13.55 -23.89
CA LYS A 127 9.61 -13.50 -25.36
C LYS A 127 10.75 -14.17 -26.11
N ARG A 128 11.98 -14.10 -25.58
CA ARG A 128 13.15 -14.75 -26.20
C ARG A 128 13.16 -16.28 -26.09
N HIS A 129 12.51 -16.85 -25.07
CA HIS A 129 12.65 -18.27 -24.74
C HIS A 129 11.33 -19.05 -24.79
N VAL A 130 10.20 -18.36 -24.90
CA VAL A 130 8.87 -18.95 -24.97
C VAL A 130 8.24 -18.51 -26.29
N ARG A 131 7.64 -19.47 -27.01
CA ARG A 131 6.88 -19.20 -28.24
C ARG A 131 5.51 -18.62 -27.87
N ILE A 132 5.51 -17.36 -27.48
CA ILE A 132 4.31 -16.67 -26.99
C ILE A 132 3.22 -16.66 -28.05
N GLU A 133 3.57 -16.50 -29.32
CA GLU A 133 2.62 -16.49 -30.44
C GLU A 133 1.87 -17.82 -30.56
N GLU A 134 2.56 -18.97 -30.39
CA GLU A 134 1.91 -20.29 -30.41
C GLU A 134 0.97 -20.49 -29.22
N ILE A 135 1.33 -19.97 -28.04
CA ILE A 135 0.48 -20.02 -26.85
C ILE A 135 -0.77 -19.15 -27.06
N GLU A 136 -0.61 -17.93 -27.57
CA GLU A 136 -1.70 -17.01 -27.86
C GLU A 136 -2.66 -17.60 -28.90
N GLU A 137 -2.15 -18.20 -29.97
CA GLU A 137 -2.95 -18.91 -30.96
C GLU A 137 -3.77 -20.03 -30.32
N LYS A 138 -3.14 -20.90 -29.51
CA LYS A 138 -3.84 -21.97 -28.79
C LYS A 138 -4.90 -21.44 -27.83
N MET A 139 -4.64 -20.33 -27.14
CA MET A 139 -5.62 -19.66 -26.28
C MET A 139 -6.82 -19.13 -27.07
N HIS A 140 -6.61 -18.65 -28.30
CA HIS A 140 -7.70 -18.21 -29.19
C HIS A 140 -8.53 -19.37 -29.72
N VAL A 141 -7.89 -20.45 -30.18
CA VAL A 141 -8.57 -21.68 -30.65
C VAL A 141 -9.44 -22.28 -29.54
N PHE A 142 -8.87 -22.46 -28.34
CA PHE A 142 -9.61 -23.01 -27.19
C PHE A 142 -10.86 -22.17 -26.84
N ARG A 143 -10.75 -20.84 -26.91
CA ARG A 143 -11.86 -19.94 -26.55
C ARG A 143 -12.99 -19.91 -27.58
N LYS A 144 -12.71 -20.29 -28.83
CA LYS A 144 -13.70 -20.39 -29.91
C LYS A 144 -14.49 -21.71 -29.88
N GLY A 145 -14.08 -22.66 -29.03
CA GLY A 145 -14.75 -23.97 -28.91
C GLY A 145 -14.38 -24.97 -30.00
N ASP A 146 -13.27 -24.75 -30.71
CA ASP A 146 -12.78 -25.62 -31.80
C ASP A 146 -12.00 -26.85 -31.27
N VAL A 147 -12.32 -27.33 -30.06
CA VAL A 147 -11.79 -28.58 -29.46
C VAL A 147 -12.92 -29.38 -28.83
#